data_AF-A0A526QQW3-F1
#
_entry.id   AF-A0A526QQW3-F1
#
_cell.length_a   1.000
_cell.length_b   1.000
_cell.length_c   1.000
_cell.angle_alpha   90.00
_cell.angle_beta   90.00
_cell.angle_gamma   90.00
#
_symmetry.space_group_name_H-M   'P 1'
#
loop_
_entity.id
_entity.type
_entity.pdbx_description
1 polymer ?
#
loop_
_entity_poly.entity_id
_entity_poly.type
_entity_poly.pdbx_seq_one_letter_code
_entity_poly.pdbx_strand_id
1 'polypeptide(L)' 'NIYYSLNSVGAYIWELIQEPRPVADIRAAVLTRYDVDPARCKADVDGLLKGLAEAGLARLHHEELI' A
#
# COMPACT_ATOMS: atom_id res chain seq x y z
N ASN A 1 -11.94 7.53 13.99
CA ASN A 1 -12.26 8.36 12.81
C ASN A 1 -11.11 8.18 11.82
N ILE A 2 -11.17 7.15 10.98
CA ILE A 2 -10.07 6.81 10.06
C ILE A 2 -10.21 7.69 8.83
N TYR A 3 -9.82 8.95 9.00
CA TYR A 3 -9.35 9.75 7.87
C TYR A 3 -8.02 9.11 7.46
N TYR A 4 -8.06 8.08 6.61
CA TYR A 4 -6.88 7.71 5.84
C TYR A 4 -6.46 9.00 5.17
N SER A 5 -5.33 9.57 5.58
CA SER A 5 -4.84 10.82 5.02
C SER A 5 -4.94 10.70 3.51
N LEU A 6 -5.83 11.49 2.90
CA LEU A 6 -5.97 11.64 1.46
C LEU A 6 -4.74 12.42 0.93
N ASN A 7 -3.55 12.08 1.43
CA ASN A 7 -2.30 12.46 0.83
C ASN A 7 -2.24 11.76 -0.52
N SER A 8 -1.55 12.39 -1.46
CA SER A 8 -1.45 11.88 -2.83
C SER A 8 -0.96 10.43 -2.88
N VAL A 9 -0.16 9.99 -1.90
CA VAL A 9 0.34 8.62 -1.75
C VAL A 9 -0.80 7.62 -1.46
N GLY A 10 -1.69 7.92 -0.51
CA GLY A 10 -2.79 7.02 -0.16
C GLY A 10 -3.80 6.85 -1.30
N ALA A 11 -4.12 7.94 -2.00
CA ALA A 11 -4.96 7.89 -3.20
C ALA A 11 -4.30 7.05 -4.32
N TYR A 12 -3.00 7.23 -4.52
CA TYR A 12 -2.25 6.45 -5.50
C TYR A 12 -2.19 4.96 -5.16
N ILE A 13 -1.98 4.61 -3.89
CA ILE A 13 -2.01 3.21 -3.44
C ILE A 13 -3.41 2.62 -3.66
N TRP A 14 -4.47 3.39 -3.39
CA TRP A 14 -5.85 2.96 -3.64
C TRP A 14 -6.10 2.63 -5.11
N GLU A 15 -5.58 3.44 -6.04
CA GLU A 15 -5.64 3.16 -7.48
C GLU A 15 -4.88 1.88 -7.86
N LEU A 16 -3.70 1.64 -7.27
CA LEU A 16 -2.89 0.46 -7.55
C LEU A 16 -3.57 -0.84 -7.12
N ILE A 17 -4.28 -0.84 -5.98
CA ILE A 17 -4.89 -2.04 -5.41
C ILE A 17 -6.28 -2.36 -5.95
N GLN A 18 -6.77 -1.62 -6.96
CA GLN A 18 -8.02 -1.97 -7.65
C GLN A 18 -7.93 -3.36 -8.32
N GLU A 19 -6.72 -3.81 -8.61
CA GLU A 19 -6.41 -5.16 -9.05
C GLU A 19 -5.44 -5.83 -8.06
N PRO A 20 -5.47 -7.17 -7.91
CA PRO A 20 -4.47 -7.88 -7.12
C PRO A 20 -3.06 -7.57 -7.63
N ARG A 21 -2.20 -7.07 -6.74
CA ARG A 21 -0.81 -6.73 -7.05
C ARG A 21 0.13 -7.16 -5.94
N PRO A 22 1.37 -7.56 -6.25
CA PRO A 22 2.39 -7.79 -5.25
C PRO A 22 2.67 -6.52 -4.43
N VAL A 23 2.79 -6.67 -3.11
CA VAL A 23 3.14 -5.54 -2.22
C VAL A 23 4.49 -4.93 -2.61
N ALA A 24 5.43 -5.73 -3.11
CA ALA A 24 6.71 -5.26 -3.61
C ALA A 24 6.55 -4.26 -4.77
N ASP A 25 5.65 -4.55 -5.71
CA ASP A 25 5.38 -3.69 -6.88
C ASP A 25 4.70 -2.39 -6.45
N ILE A 26 3.79 -2.45 -5.47
CA ILE A 26 3.15 -1.26 -4.90
C ILE A 26 4.22 -0.36 -4.26
N ARG A 27 5.14 -0.92 -3.46
CA ARG A 27 6.23 -0.16 -2.84
C ARG A 27 7.15 0.47 -3.91
N ALA A 28 7.53 -0.28 -4.93
CA ALA A 28 8.37 0.22 -6.01
C ALA A 28 7.69 1.36 -6.79
N ALA A 29 6.39 1.23 -7.06
CA ALA A 29 5.60 2.26 -7.73
C ALA A 29 5.50 3.55 -6.91
N VAL A 30 5.35 3.45 -5.59
CA VAL A 30 5.33 4.61 -4.68
C VAL A 30 6.70 5.26 -4.60
N LEU A 31 7.77 4.48 -4.44
CA LEU A 31 9.15 4.98 -4.38
C LEU A 31 9.51 5.76 -5.66
N THR A 32 9.18 5.20 -6.82
CA THR A 32 9.43 5.82 -8.14
C THR A 32 8.67 7.13 -8.31
N ARG A 33 7.44 7.21 -7.77
CA ARG A 33 6.56 8.39 -7.96
C ARG A 33 6.89 9.55 -7.01
N TYR A 34 7.33 9.26 -5.79
CA TYR A 34 7.43 10.26 -4.73
C TYR A 34 8.85 10.59 -4.28
N ASP A 35 9.88 9.92 -4.83
CA ASP A 35 11.31 10.13 -4.50
C ASP A 35 11.55 10.24 -2.98
N VAL A 36 11.03 9.26 -2.25
CA VAL A 36 11.09 9.18 -0.79
C VAL A 36 12.17 8.20 -0.33
N ASP A 37 12.56 8.27 0.94
CA ASP A 37 13.44 7.26 1.54
C ASP A 37 12.80 5.84 1.44
N PRO A 38 13.55 4.81 1.02
CA PRO A 38 13.02 3.45 0.86
C PRO A 38 12.47 2.82 2.14
N ALA A 39 13.11 3.06 3.30
CA ALA A 39 12.66 2.52 4.58
C ALA A 39 11.35 3.21 5.02
N ARG A 40 11.25 4.52 4.80
CA ARG A 40 10.02 5.27 5.02
C ARG A 40 8.89 4.81 4.09
N CYS A 41 9.18 4.67 2.79
CA CYS A 41 8.23 4.17 1.79
C CYS A 41 7.66 2.82 2.20
N LYS A 42 8.54 1.89 2.61
CA LYS A 42 8.13 0.57 3.06
C LYS A 42 7.19 0.67 4.27
N ALA A 43 7.56 1.42 5.31
CA ALA A 43 6.77 1.53 6.52
C ALA A 43 5.39 2.15 6.25
N ASP A 44 5.32 3.21 5.44
CA ASP A 44 4.08 3.92 5.13
C ASP A 44 3.13 3.06 4.27
N VAL A 45 3.66 2.40 3.23
CA VAL A 45 2.87 1.50 2.36
C VAL A 45 2.35 0.32 3.16
N ASP A 46 3.20 -0.33 3.97
CA ASP A 46 2.82 -1.49 4.77
C ASP A 46 1.77 -1.13 5.81
N GLY A 47 1.94 0.01 6.49
CA GLY A 47 0.99 0.53 7.47
C GLY A 47 -0.37 0.82 6.83
N LEU A 48 -0.39 1.45 5.66
CA LEU A 48 -1.64 1.74 4.95
C LEU A 48 -2.33 0.45 4.50
N LEU A 49 -1.63 -0.47 3.84
CA LEU A 49 -2.22 -1.73 3.37
C LEU A 49 -2.79 -2.56 4.53
N LYS A 50 -2.07 -2.61 5.66
CA LYS A 50 -2.56 -3.25 6.88
C LYS A 50 -3.84 -2.57 7.40
N GLY A 51 -3.83 -1.24 7.49
CA GLY A 51 -5.01 -0.49 7.95
C GLY A 51 -6.23 -0.62 7.02
N LEU A 52 -6.02 -0.76 5.70
CA LEU A 52 -7.08 -1.06 4.75
C LEU A 52 -7.62 -2.48 4.93
N ALA A 53 -6.75 -3.46 5.17
CA ALA A 53 -7.16 -4.84 5.45
C ALA A 53 -7.94 -4.96 6.76
N GLU A 54 -7.49 -4.29 7.83
CA GLU A 54 -8.18 -4.26 9.13
C GLU A 54 -9.57 -3.61 9.03
N ALA A 55 -9.76 -2.63 8.15
CA ALA A 55 -11.05 -2.01 7.88
C ALA A 55 -11.93 -2.82 6.90
N GLY A 56 -11.45 -3.97 6.39
CA GLY A 56 -12.18 -4.78 5.42
C GLY A 56 -12.26 -4.19 4.01
N LEU A 57 -11.44 -3.18 3.71
CA LEU A 57 -11.40 -2.49 2.41
C LEU A 57 -10.45 -3.15 1.41
N ALA A 58 -9.52 -3.98 1.90
CA ALA A 58 -8.60 -4.76 1.08
C ALA A 58 -8.39 -6.16 1.70
N ARG A 59 -7.86 -7.10 0.93
CA ARG A 59 -7.38 -8.39 1.45
C ARG A 59 -5.94 -8.63 1.04
N LEU A 60 -5.11 -8.95 2.02
CA LEU A 60 -3.75 -9.41 1.78
C LEU A 60 -3.79 -10.91 1.53
N HIS A 61 -3.36 -11.32 0.34
CA HIS A 61 -3.15 -12.72 0.00
C HIS A 61 -1.69 -13.07 0.33
N HIS A 62 -1.48 -13.97 1.29
CA HIS A 62 -0.18 -14.58 1.53
C HIS A 62 -0.15 -15.88 0.73
N GLU A 63 0.35 -15.84 -0.50
CA GLU A 63 0.63 -17.07 -1.25
C GLU A 63 2.02 -17.56 -0.84
N GLU A 64 2.06 -18.43 0.17
CA GLU A 64 3.17 -19.38 0.30
C GLU A 64 2.89 -20.53 -0.66
N LEU A 65 3.77 -20.68 -1.66
CA LEU A 65 3.83 -21.88 -2.50
C LEU A 65 4.15 -23.09 -1.62
N ILE A 66 3.20 -24.01 -1.53
CA ILE A 66 3.39 -25.40 -1.07
C ILE A 66 4.23 -26.15 -2.12
#